data_AF-A0A398CYX1-F1
#
_entry.id   AF-A0A398CYX1-F1
#
_cell.length_a   1.000
_cell.length_b   1.000
_cell.length_c   1.000
_cell.angle_alpha   90.00
_cell.angle_beta   90.00
_cell.angle_gamma   90.00
#
_symmetry.space_group_name_H-M   'P 1'
#
loop_
_entity.id
_entity.type
_entity.pdbx_description
1 polymer ?
#
loop_
_entity_poly.entity_id
_entity_poly.type
_entity_poly.pdbx_seq_one_letter_code
_entity_poly.pdbx_strand_id
1 'polypeptide(L)'
;MLLTEEQRRQVERLELTEWQHGLLLQVRELGRSVIGPAAKRVDRDGDYPREAIEALKRSGLTALAVPQAAGGFGAGFRGDVLALPLVLMEIASWCSSASQVLALHNSGVQYIHALGTRLRQTFSSRRYGKARCSAASAARIGPTARAPDCAAR
;
A
#
# COMPACT_ATOMS: atom_id res chain seq x y z
N MET A 1 12.13 -7.91 24.96
CA MET A 1 10.90 -8.47 25.54
C MET A 1 10.46 -9.61 24.64
N LEU A 2 10.49 -10.86 25.12
CA LEU A 2 10.07 -12.02 24.34
C LEU A 2 8.56 -12.23 24.54
N LEU A 3 7.85 -12.53 23.46
CA LEU A 3 6.41 -12.81 23.49
C LEU A 3 6.14 -14.07 24.32
N THR A 4 5.04 -14.06 25.08
CA THR A 4 4.55 -15.22 25.81
C THR A 4 4.11 -16.31 24.84
N GLU A 5 4.02 -17.56 25.32
CA GLU A 5 3.58 -18.70 24.51
C GLU A 5 2.15 -18.52 23.96
N GLU A 6 1.30 -17.84 24.72
CA GLU A 6 -0.06 -17.48 24.31
C GLU A 6 -0.07 -16.41 23.22
N GLN A 7 0.76 -15.37 23.35
CA GLN A 7 0.97 -14.37 22.30
C GLN A 7 1.55 -15.02 21.04
N ARG A 8 2.44 -16.01 21.19
CA ARG A 8 3.05 -16.76 20.08
C ARG A 8 1.99 -17.59 19.34
N ARG A 9 1.13 -18.30 20.07
CA ARG A 9 -0.02 -19.02 19.51
C ARG A 9 -1.07 -18.12 18.87
N GLN A 10 -1.27 -16.90 19.38
CA GLN A 10 -2.15 -15.90 18.77
C GLN A 10 -1.55 -15.33 17.47
N VAL A 11 -0.22 -15.15 17.41
CA VAL A 11 0.49 -14.79 16.17
C VAL A 11 0.40 -15.92 15.13
N GLU A 12 0.51 -17.18 15.55
CA GLU A 12 0.39 -18.36 14.69
C GLU A 12 -1.05 -18.62 14.21
N ARG A 13 -2.05 -18.06 14.89
CA ARG A 13 -3.48 -18.27 14.62
C ARG A 13 -4.21 -16.95 14.39
N LEU A 14 -3.69 -16.13 13.45
CA LEU A 14 -4.47 -14.99 12.97
C LEU A 14 -5.71 -15.52 12.23
N GLU A 15 -6.84 -15.54 12.95
CA GLU A 15 -8.17 -15.81 12.38
C GLU A 15 -8.55 -14.61 11.52
N LEU A 16 -8.26 -14.69 10.22
CA LEU A 16 -8.57 -13.64 9.26
C LEU A 16 -10.08 -13.59 8.99
N THR A 17 -10.61 -12.38 8.87
CA THR A 17 -11.97 -12.20 8.37
C THR A 17 -12.07 -12.63 6.91
N GLU A 18 -13.27 -12.96 6.43
CA GLU A 18 -13.49 -13.30 5.02
C GLU A 18 -13.00 -12.20 4.07
N TRP A 19 -13.18 -10.94 4.47
CA TRP A 19 -12.72 -9.79 3.71
C TRP A 19 -11.20 -9.68 3.67
N GLN A 20 -10.51 -9.84 4.81
CA GLN A 20 -9.04 -9.86 4.86
C GLN A 20 -8.48 -11.03 4.03
N HIS A 21 -9.11 -12.19 4.11
CA HIS A 21 -8.73 -13.34 3.29
C HIS A 21 -8.93 -13.07 1.80
N GLY A 22 -10.06 -12.45 1.42
CA GLY A 22 -10.33 -12.03 0.04
C GLY A 22 -9.28 -11.05 -0.50
N LEU A 23 -8.86 -10.07 0.31
CA LEU A 23 -7.77 -9.15 -0.06
C LEU A 23 -6.46 -9.91 -0.32
N LEU A 24 -6.09 -10.86 0.56
CA LEU A 24 -4.87 -11.64 0.38
C LEU A 24 -4.91 -12.52 -0.87
N LEU A 25 -6.05 -13.15 -1.18
CA LEU A 25 -6.21 -13.92 -2.41
C LEU A 25 -6.08 -13.05 -3.65
N GLN A 26 -6.68 -11.85 -3.64
CA GLN A 26 -6.54 -10.89 -4.73
C GLN A 26 -5.08 -10.47 -4.92
N VAL A 27 -4.37 -10.16 -3.84
CA VAL A 27 -2.95 -9.78 -3.90
C VAL A 27 -2.09 -10.94 -4.39
N ARG A 28 -2.35 -12.17 -3.95
CA ARG A 28 -1.63 -13.37 -4.41
C ARG A 28 -1.75 -13.56 -5.92
N GLU A 29 -2.93 -13.31 -6.47
CA GLU A 29 -3.14 -13.42 -7.91
C GLU A 29 -2.35 -12.33 -8.67
N LEU A 30 -2.36 -11.08 -8.21
CA LEU A 30 -1.52 -10.02 -8.76
C LEU A 30 -0.02 -10.34 -8.61
N GLY A 31 0.35 -10.94 -7.47
CA GLY A 31 1.66 -11.46 -7.14
C GLY A 31 2.19 -12.40 -8.21
N ARG A 32 1.43 -13.47 -8.48
CA ARG A 32 1.76 -14.49 -9.48
C ARG A 32 1.78 -13.94 -10.90
N SER A 33 0.77 -13.17 -11.27
CA SER A 33 0.53 -12.78 -12.67
C SER A 33 1.35 -11.58 -13.14
N VAL A 34 1.64 -10.60 -12.26
CA VAL A 34 2.25 -9.32 -12.66
C VAL A 34 3.44 -8.92 -11.78
N ILE A 35 3.27 -8.91 -10.46
CA ILE A 35 4.25 -8.32 -9.53
C ILE A 35 5.53 -9.15 -9.50
N GLY A 36 5.42 -10.46 -9.28
CA GLY A 36 6.55 -11.39 -9.21
C GLY A 36 7.39 -11.45 -10.49
N PRO A 37 6.77 -11.62 -11.68
CA PRO A 37 7.51 -11.61 -12.95
C PRO A 37 8.31 -10.32 -13.19
N ALA A 38 7.77 -9.16 -12.79
CA ALA A 38 8.45 -7.88 -12.94
C ALA A 38 9.53 -7.61 -11.87
N ALA A 39 9.44 -8.24 -10.70
CA ALA A 39 10.30 -7.96 -9.54
C ALA A 39 11.79 -8.12 -9.82
N LYS A 40 12.20 -9.22 -10.49
CA LYS A 40 13.62 -9.48 -10.78
C LYS A 40 14.28 -8.37 -11.60
N ARG A 41 13.56 -7.80 -12.57
CA ARG A 41 14.04 -6.69 -13.39
C ARG A 41 14.20 -5.43 -12.54
N VAL A 42 13.17 -5.13 -11.75
CA VAL A 42 13.14 -3.97 -10.84
C VAL A 42 14.30 -4.00 -9.86
N ASP A 43 14.53 -5.14 -9.21
CA ASP A 43 15.58 -5.27 -8.19
C ASP A 43 16.98 -5.17 -8.79
N ARG A 44 17.20 -5.78 -9.97
CA ARG A 44 18.48 -5.71 -10.68
C ARG A 44 18.79 -4.29 -11.16
N ASP A 45 17.80 -3.61 -11.73
CA ASP A 45 18.00 -2.33 -12.41
C ASP A 45 17.83 -1.13 -11.45
N GLY A 46 17.35 -1.36 -10.22
CA GLY A 46 17.04 -0.30 -9.25
C GLY A 46 15.87 0.59 -9.69
N ASP A 47 14.96 0.03 -10.47
CA ASP A 47 13.92 0.76 -11.18
C ASP A 47 12.65 0.98 -10.36
N TYR A 48 11.80 1.91 -10.78
CA TYR A 48 10.45 2.01 -10.21
C TYR A 48 9.58 0.81 -10.61
N PRO A 49 8.88 0.12 -9.68
CA PRO A 49 8.06 -1.07 -9.97
C PRO A 49 6.75 -0.73 -10.69
N ARG A 50 6.82 -0.17 -11.89
CA ARG A 50 5.70 0.42 -12.62
C ARG A 50 4.57 -0.59 -12.88
N GLU A 51 4.92 -1.79 -13.32
CA GLU A 51 3.96 -2.85 -13.66
C GLU A 51 3.15 -3.27 -12.43
N ALA A 52 3.84 -3.43 -11.29
CA ALA A 52 3.20 -3.75 -10.01
C ALA A 52 2.26 -2.62 -9.57
N ILE A 53 2.72 -1.36 -9.61
CA ILE A 53 1.90 -0.22 -9.19
C ILE A 53 0.69 -0.02 -10.10
N GLU A 54 0.83 -0.20 -11.40
CA GLU A 54 -0.31 -0.12 -12.32
C GLU A 54 -1.31 -1.26 -12.10
N ALA A 55 -0.85 -2.46 -11.77
CA ALA A 55 -1.74 -3.56 -11.38
C ALA A 55 -2.50 -3.26 -10.07
N LEU A 56 -1.80 -2.73 -9.06
CA LEU A 56 -2.38 -2.34 -7.78
C LEU A 56 -3.38 -1.16 -7.91
N LYS A 57 -3.15 -0.24 -8.85
CA LYS A 57 -4.10 0.83 -9.19
C LYS A 57 -5.38 0.25 -9.80
N ARG A 58 -5.23 -0.62 -10.80
CA ARG A 58 -6.38 -1.25 -11.48
C ARG A 58 -7.21 -2.13 -10.54
N SER A 59 -6.58 -2.76 -9.56
CA SER A 59 -7.28 -3.57 -8.56
C SER A 59 -7.96 -2.75 -7.45
N GLY A 60 -7.72 -1.43 -7.40
CA GLY A 60 -8.27 -0.53 -6.39
C GLY A 60 -7.50 -0.52 -5.06
N LEU A 61 -6.46 -1.36 -4.91
CA LEU A 61 -5.69 -1.48 -3.66
C LEU A 61 -4.91 -0.21 -3.28
N THR A 62 -4.83 0.78 -4.17
CA THR A 62 -4.30 2.10 -3.84
C THR A 62 -5.24 2.92 -2.95
N ALA A 63 -6.54 2.62 -2.97
CA ALA A 63 -7.54 3.22 -2.10
C ALA A 63 -7.76 2.41 -0.80
N LEU A 64 -6.84 1.49 -0.46
CA LEU A 64 -7.01 0.56 0.65
C LEU A 64 -7.22 1.28 1.99
N ALA A 65 -6.43 2.31 2.27
CA ALA A 65 -6.54 3.10 3.49
C ALA A 65 -7.44 4.35 3.39
N VAL A 66 -8.13 4.53 2.25
CA VAL A 66 -9.13 5.60 2.12
C VAL A 66 -10.37 5.19 2.94
N PRO A 67 -10.95 6.07 3.77
CA PRO A 67 -12.15 5.75 4.55
C PRO A 67 -13.32 5.29 3.67
N GLN A 68 -14.16 4.39 4.18
CA GLN A 68 -15.34 3.89 3.46
C GLN A 68 -16.32 5.01 3.09
N ALA A 69 -16.54 5.99 3.98
CA ALA A 69 -17.36 7.17 3.72
C ALA A 69 -16.84 8.05 2.56
N ALA A 70 -15.57 7.85 2.17
CA ALA A 70 -14.90 8.52 1.06
C ALA A 70 -14.78 7.62 -0.19
N GLY A 71 -15.42 6.45 -0.20
CA GLY A 71 -15.40 5.49 -1.31
C GLY A 71 -14.19 4.55 -1.34
N GLY A 72 -13.46 4.43 -0.23
CA GLY A 72 -12.34 3.51 -0.09
C GLY A 72 -12.68 2.22 0.67
N PHE A 73 -11.65 1.44 0.97
CA PHE A 73 -11.79 0.15 1.66
C PHE A 73 -11.76 0.27 3.19
N GLY A 74 -11.23 1.37 3.73
CA GLY A 74 -11.21 1.63 5.17
C GLY A 74 -10.19 0.82 5.96
N ALA A 75 -9.08 0.39 5.37
CA ALA A 75 -7.97 -0.21 6.10
C ALA A 75 -7.13 0.83 6.85
N GLY A 76 -6.37 0.41 7.86
CA GLY A 76 -5.44 1.23 8.62
C GLY A 76 -6.02 1.79 9.93
N PHE A 77 -5.35 2.81 10.48
CA PHE A 77 -5.51 3.26 11.87
C PHE A 77 -6.93 3.63 12.31
N ARG A 78 -7.79 4.06 11.39
CA ARG A 78 -9.19 4.45 11.67
C ARG A 78 -10.23 3.46 11.15
N GLY A 79 -9.83 2.27 10.73
CA GLY A 79 -10.72 1.20 10.30
C GLY A 79 -10.10 -0.16 10.59
N ASP A 80 -9.98 -1.03 9.59
CA ASP A 80 -9.35 -2.34 9.79
C ASP A 80 -7.82 -2.20 9.84
N VAL A 81 -7.29 -2.19 11.06
CA VAL A 81 -5.86 -2.01 11.33
C VAL A 81 -4.99 -3.16 10.81
N LEU A 82 -5.54 -4.36 10.59
CA LEU A 82 -4.79 -5.54 10.13
C LEU A 82 -4.78 -5.66 8.61
N ALA A 83 -5.82 -5.21 7.91
CA ALA A 83 -5.92 -5.36 6.47
C ALA A 83 -4.76 -4.72 5.69
N LEU A 84 -4.32 -3.52 6.09
CA LEU A 84 -3.20 -2.83 5.44
C LEU A 84 -1.86 -3.60 5.59
N PRO A 85 -1.39 -3.92 6.81
CA PRO A 85 -0.14 -4.67 6.95
C PRO A 85 -0.20 -6.06 6.32
N LEU A 86 -1.33 -6.77 6.36
CA LEU A 86 -1.50 -8.07 5.68
C LEU A 86 -1.27 -7.95 4.17
N VAL A 87 -1.92 -6.99 3.52
CA VAL A 87 -1.74 -6.73 2.08
C VAL A 87 -0.29 -6.35 1.77
N LEU A 88 0.34 -5.49 2.59
CA LEU A 88 1.72 -5.07 2.38
C LEU A 88 2.71 -6.23 2.51
N MET A 89 2.53 -7.11 3.51
CA MET A 89 3.37 -8.30 3.69
C MET A 89 3.23 -9.27 2.53
N GLU A 90 2.00 -9.51 2.05
CA GLU A 90 1.77 -10.36 0.89
C GLU A 90 2.42 -9.79 -0.37
N ILE A 91 2.27 -8.49 -0.66
CA ILE A 91 2.99 -7.85 -1.79
C ILE A 91 4.50 -7.97 -1.63
N ALA A 92 5.02 -7.77 -0.42
CA ALA A 92 6.45 -7.81 -0.14
C ALA A 92 7.06 -9.20 -0.39
N SER A 93 6.27 -10.27 -0.28
CA SER A 93 6.72 -11.62 -0.64
C SER A 93 7.04 -11.78 -2.13
N TRP A 94 6.49 -10.89 -2.99
CA TRP A 94 6.74 -10.85 -4.43
C TRP A 94 7.72 -9.74 -4.82
N CYS A 95 7.53 -8.51 -4.31
CA CYS A 95 8.38 -7.36 -4.58
C CYS A 95 8.34 -6.37 -3.41
N SER A 96 9.44 -6.27 -2.67
CA SER A 96 9.58 -5.35 -1.53
C SER A 96 9.43 -3.89 -1.94
N SER A 97 10.03 -3.49 -3.07
CA SER A 97 9.94 -2.13 -3.62
C SER A 97 8.49 -1.70 -3.91
N ALA A 98 7.67 -2.60 -4.48
CA ALA A 98 6.26 -2.32 -4.75
C ALA A 98 5.45 -2.18 -3.44
N SER A 99 5.71 -3.04 -2.46
CA SER A 99 5.11 -2.96 -1.12
C SER A 99 5.42 -1.63 -0.45
N GLN A 100 6.69 -1.21 -0.47
CA GLN A 100 7.12 0.05 0.14
C GLN A 100 6.46 1.28 -0.51
N VAL A 101 6.33 1.29 -1.84
CA VAL A 101 5.63 2.36 -2.55
C VAL A 101 4.16 2.44 -2.13
N LEU A 102 3.47 1.29 -2.04
CA LEU A 102 2.08 1.24 -1.61
C LEU A 102 1.92 1.63 -0.12
N ALA A 103 2.88 1.26 0.73
CA ALA A 103 2.90 1.61 2.14
C ALA A 103 3.00 3.13 2.32
N LEU A 104 3.95 3.79 1.66
CA LEU A 104 4.11 5.25 1.71
C LEU A 104 2.86 5.97 1.19
N HIS A 105 2.28 5.47 0.10
CA HIS A 105 1.04 6.01 -0.45
C HIS A 105 -0.10 5.97 0.57
N ASN A 106 -0.39 4.80 1.15
CA ASN A 106 -1.49 4.62 2.09
C ASN A 106 -1.22 5.29 3.44
N SER A 107 0.03 5.42 3.88
CA SER A 107 0.38 6.25 5.04
C SER A 107 0.08 7.73 4.80
N GLY A 108 0.40 8.25 3.60
CA GLY A 108 0.05 9.61 3.22
C GLY A 108 -1.47 9.86 3.21
N VAL A 109 -2.25 8.90 2.70
CA VAL A 109 -3.72 8.92 2.76
C VAL A 109 -4.18 9.01 4.22
N GLN A 110 -3.66 8.15 5.10
CA GLN A 110 -4.04 8.14 6.51
C GLN A 110 -3.71 9.45 7.21
N TYR A 111 -2.54 10.06 6.94
CA TYR A 111 -2.20 11.37 7.51
C TYR A 111 -3.15 12.47 7.06
N ILE A 112 -3.54 12.50 5.79
CA ILE A 112 -4.51 13.49 5.29
C ILE A 112 -5.86 13.31 5.98
N HIS A 113 -6.31 12.09 6.18
CA HIS A 113 -7.58 11.83 6.86
C HIS A 113 -7.53 12.06 8.37
N ALA A 114 -6.37 11.88 9.00
CA ALA A 114 -6.20 12.11 10.43
C ALA A 114 -5.99 13.59 10.77
N LEU A 115 -5.22 14.33 9.96
CA LEU A 115 -4.72 15.67 10.28
C LEU A 115 -5.18 16.76 9.31
N GLY A 116 -5.69 16.39 8.14
CA GLY A 116 -6.07 17.35 7.10
C GLY A 116 -7.36 18.10 7.43
N THR A 117 -7.49 19.31 6.89
CA THR A 117 -8.77 20.04 6.90
C THR A 117 -9.81 19.30 6.05
N ARG A 118 -11.10 19.56 6.27
CA ARG A 118 -12.19 18.94 5.48
C ARG A 118 -11.96 19.09 3.97
N LEU A 119 -11.52 20.27 3.51
CA LEU A 119 -11.19 20.51 2.10
C LEU A 119 -10.09 19.58 1.58
N ARG A 120 -9.00 19.39 2.35
CA ARG A 120 -7.90 18.49 1.98
C ARG A 120 -8.36 17.04 1.94
N GLN A 121 -9.18 16.62 2.91
CA GLN A 121 -9.74 15.27 2.98
C GLN A 121 -10.64 14.98 1.77
N THR A 122 -11.57 15.88 1.44
CA THR A 122 -12.49 15.71 0.31
C THR A 122 -11.76 15.74 -1.03
N PHE A 123 -10.80 16.66 -1.22
CA PHE A 123 -9.99 16.73 -2.44
C PHE A 123 -9.15 15.46 -2.66
N SER A 124 -8.49 15.01 -1.60
CA SER A 124 -7.69 13.79 -1.53
C SER A 124 -8.52 12.56 -1.88
N SER A 125 -9.68 12.40 -1.25
CA SER A 125 -10.62 11.30 -1.50
C SER A 125 -11.04 11.20 -2.97
N ARG A 126 -11.32 12.34 -3.62
CA ARG A 126 -11.68 12.38 -5.05
C ARG A 126 -10.53 11.97 -5.96
N ARG A 127 -9.28 12.22 -5.58
CA ARG A 127 -8.09 11.84 -6.36
C ARG A 127 -7.68 10.39 -6.12
N TYR A 128 -7.71 9.93 -4.88
CA TYR A 128 -7.31 8.58 -4.49
C TYR A 128 -8.39 7.53 -4.78
N GLY A 129 -9.68 7.87 -4.64
CA GLY A 129 -10.80 7.01 -5.05
C GLY A 129 -10.93 6.83 -6.57
N LYS A 130 -10.19 7.60 -7.38
CA LYS A 130 -10.11 7.47 -8.85
C LYS A 130 -8.74 6.98 -9.35
N ALA A 131 -8.05 6.15 -8.55
CA ALA A 131 -6.85 5.40 -8.94
C ALA A 131 -5.55 6.20 -9.24
N ARG A 132 -5.41 7.45 -8.77
CA ARG A 132 -4.14 8.19 -8.93
C ARG A 132 -3.23 8.01 -7.71
N CYS A 133 -2.29 7.05 -7.76
CA CYS A 133 -1.10 7.13 -6.91
C CYS A 133 -0.20 8.29 -7.34
N SER A 134 0.09 9.18 -6.41
CA SER A 134 1.18 10.15 -6.51
C SER A 134 2.52 9.43 -6.26
N ALA A 135 3.26 9.15 -7.32
CA ALA A 135 4.57 8.49 -7.28
C ALA A 135 5.72 9.44 -6.92
N ALA A 136 5.60 10.21 -5.83
CA ALA A 136 6.59 11.26 -5.53
C ALA A 136 7.92 10.73 -4.94
N SER A 137 8.00 9.51 -4.41
CA SER A 137 9.10 9.14 -3.49
C SER A 137 10.08 8.08 -3.98
N ALA A 138 9.92 7.46 -5.15
CA ALA A 138 10.72 6.29 -5.49
C ALA A 138 11.98 6.55 -6.34
N ALA A 139 12.22 7.78 -6.82
CA ALA A 139 13.33 8.00 -7.75
C ALA A 139 14.71 8.10 -7.07
N ARG A 140 14.80 8.52 -5.79
CA ARG A 140 16.09 8.68 -5.09
C ARG A 140 15.86 8.65 -3.57
N ILE A 141 16.06 7.52 -2.91
CA ILE A 141 16.20 7.47 -1.44
C ILE A 141 17.68 7.20 -1.14
N GLY A 142 18.40 8.26 -0.79
CA GLY A 142 19.81 8.24 -0.40
C GLY A 142 20.17 9.60 0.21
N PRO A 143 21.23 9.69 1.04
CA PRO A 143 21.60 10.93 1.75
C PRO A 143 21.94 12.10 0.82
N THR A 144 22.14 11.85 -0.48
CA THR A 144 22.43 12.83 -1.54
C THR A 144 21.26 13.05 -2.52
N ALA A 145 20.09 12.48 -2.23
CA ALA A 145 18.92 12.60 -3.10
C ALA A 145 18.37 14.03 -3.11
N ARG A 146 18.57 14.75 -4.23
CA ARG A 146 17.88 16.02 -4.48
C ARG A 146 16.39 15.77 -4.68
N ALA A 147 15.56 16.56 -3.99
CA ALA A 147 14.11 16.52 -4.12
C ALA A 147 13.70 16.59 -5.60
N PRO A 148 12.83 15.69 -6.09
CA PRO A 148 12.28 15.82 -7.43
C PRO A 148 11.39 17.06 -7.49
N ASP A 149 11.62 17.90 -8.50
CA ASP A 149 10.86 19.11 -8.76
C ASP A 149 9.42 18.72 -9.17
N CYS A 150 8.50 18.74 -8.21
CA CYS A 150 7.12 18.29 -8.36
C CYS A 150 6.21 19.34 -9.02
N ALA A 151 6.77 20.40 -9.62
CA ALA A 151 6.02 21.50 -10.22
C ALA A 151 5.73 21.34 -11.73
N ALA A 152 6.23 20.30 -12.40
CA ALA A 152 6.06 20.15 -13.85
C ALA A 152 5.62 18.74 -14.26
N ARG A 153 4.30 18.52 -14.34
CA ARG A 153 3.55 17.76 -15.37
C ARG A 153 2.14 17.43 -14.92
#